data_AF-G2DY13-F1
#
_entry.id   AF-G2DY13-F1
#
_cell.length_a   1.000
_cell.length_b   1.000
_cell.length_c   1.000
_cell.angle_alpha   90.00
_cell.angle_beta   90.00
_cell.angle_gamma   90.00
#
_symmetry.space_group_name_H-M   'P 1'
#
loop_
_entity.id
_entity.type
_entity.pdbx_description
1 polymer ?
#
loop_
_entity_poly.entity_id
_entity_poly.type
_entity_poly.pdbx_seq_one_letter_code
_entity_poly.pdbx_strand_id
1 'polypeptide(L)' 'MPRASLARQRLLVLFLAGLLMLFSPLIGQFEALDRLLGIPALLIYLFLAWAAIIGVAAWILSRDRYRH' A
#
# COMPACT_ATOMS: atom_id res chain seq x y z
N MET A 1 -24.87 -8.87 -11.49
CA MET A 1 -23.76 -9.02 -10.52
C MET A 1 -23.47 -7.65 -9.92
N PRO A 2 -23.58 -7.47 -8.59
CA PRO A 2 -23.54 -6.15 -7.96
C PRO A 2 -22.11 -5.60 -8.01
N ARG A 3 -21.83 -4.69 -8.95
CA ARG A 3 -20.48 -4.14 -9.22
C ARG A 3 -19.88 -3.39 -8.03
N ALA A 4 -20.72 -2.90 -7.11
CA ALA A 4 -20.30 -2.32 -5.84
C ALA A 4 -19.49 -3.28 -4.96
N SER A 5 -19.66 -4.60 -5.12
CA SER A 5 -18.85 -5.57 -4.35
C SER A 5 -17.39 -5.56 -4.79
N LEU A 6 -17.09 -5.32 -6.06
CA LEU A 6 -15.73 -5.41 -6.60
C LEU A 6 -14.83 -4.26 -6.14
N ALA A 7 -15.33 -3.02 -6.08
CA ALA A 7 -14.57 -1.89 -5.56
C ALA A 7 -14.26 -2.07 -4.06
N ARG A 8 -15.26 -2.50 -3.29
CA ARG A 8 -15.10 -2.83 -1.86
C ARG A 8 -14.10 -3.96 -1.64
N GLN A 9 -14.13 -4.99 -2.48
CA GLN A 9 -13.22 -6.14 -2.42
C GLN A 9 -11.78 -5.73 -2.78
N ARG A 10 -11.59 -4.85 -3.77
CA ARG A 10 -10.26 -4.30 -4.11
C ARG A 10 -9.67 -3.45 -2.99
N LEU A 11 -10.48 -2.62 -2.34
CA LEU A 11 -10.04 -1.84 -1.18
C LEU A 11 -9.71 -2.74 0.02
N LEU A 12 -10.47 -3.82 0.25
CA LEU A 12 -10.15 -4.82 1.27
C LEU A 12 -8.83 -5.53 0.98
N VAL A 13 -8.59 -5.96 -0.26
CA VAL A 13 -7.30 -6.56 -0.67
C VAL A 13 -6.16 -5.55 -0.48
N LEU A 14 -6.39 -4.28 -0.83
CA LEU A 14 -5.40 -3.23 -0.63
C LEU A 14 -5.09 -2.99 0.84
N PHE A 15 -6.11 -3.00 1.69
CA PHE A 15 -5.98 -2.86 3.13
C PHE A 15 -5.19 -4.03 3.72
N LEU A 16 -5.55 -5.27 3.37
CA LEU A 16 -4.82 -6.47 3.78
C LEU A 16 -3.37 -6.45 3.31
N ALA A 17 -3.12 -6.03 2.07
CA ALA A 17 -1.76 -5.87 1.54
C ALA A 17 -0.97 -4.80 2.31
N GLY A 18 -1.59 -3.66 2.63
CA GLY A 18 -0.98 -2.62 3.45
C GLY A 18 -0.69 -3.08 4.88
N LEU A 19 -1.61 -3.86 5.47
CA LEU A 19 -1.41 -4.48 6.79
C LEU A 19 -0.23 -5.45 6.76
N LEU A 20 -0.15 -6.30 5.74
CA LEU A 20 0.98 -7.20 5.55
C LEU A 20 2.27 -6.41 5.38
N MET A 21 2.27 -5.34 4.58
CA MET A 21 3.46 -4.53 4.35
C MET A 21 3.94 -3.83 5.65
N LEU A 22 3.02 -3.28 6.45
CA LEU A 22 3.34 -2.51 7.66
C LEU A 22 3.56 -3.37 8.91
N PHE A 23 3.08 -4.61 8.93
CA PHE A 23 3.19 -5.52 10.08
C PHE A 23 3.89 -6.83 9.73
N SER A 24 4.55 -6.91 8.57
CA SER A 24 5.28 -8.12 8.16
C SER A 24 6.59 -8.26 8.94
N PRO A 25 6.99 -9.50 9.27
CA PRO A 25 8.32 -9.80 9.80
C PRO A 25 9.46 -9.34 8.88
N LEU A 26 9.18 -9.01 7.61
CA LEU A 26 10.15 -8.44 6.67
C LEU A 26 10.72 -7.08 7.10
N ILE A 27 10.06 -6.37 8.02
CA ILE A 27 10.56 -5.10 8.59
C ILE A 27 11.95 -5.29 9.21
N GLY A 28 12.21 -6.42 9.85
CA GLY A 28 13.53 -6.74 10.43
C GLY A 28 14.66 -6.76 9.39
N GLN A 29 14.36 -7.06 8.13
CA GLN A 29 15.35 -7.04 7.05
C GLN A 29 15.73 -5.62 6.63
N PHE A 30 14.80 -4.66 6.75
CA PHE A 30 15.06 -3.25 6.45
C PHE A 30 15.77 -2.53 7.59
N GLU A 31 15.52 -2.94 8.82
CA GLU A 31 16.32 -2.53 9.99
C GLU A 31 17.78 -2.99 9.85
N ALA A 32 18.00 -4.22 9.40
CA ALA A 32 19.34 -4.75 9.16
C ALA A 32 20.10 -4.05 8.01
N LEU A 33 19.38 -3.38 7.09
CA LEU A 33 19.97 -2.63 5.99
C LEU A 33 20.56 -1.27 6.42
N ASP A 34 20.36 -0.87 7.68
CA ASP A 34 20.77 0.38 8.37
C ASP A 34 20.40 1.66 7.59
N ARG A 35 21.10 1.97 6.50
CA ARG A 35 20.91 3.20 5.72
C ARG A 35 21.05 2.98 4.22
N LEU A 36 20.12 3.57 3.48
CA LEU A 36 20.18 3.71 2.02
C LEU A 36 20.33 5.19 1.67
N LEU A 37 21.37 5.55 0.91
CA LEU A 37 21.67 6.95 0.55
C LEU A 37 21.80 7.89 1.78
N GLY A 38 22.22 7.37 2.94
CA GLY A 38 22.32 8.12 4.19
C GLY A 38 21.02 8.28 4.98
N ILE A 39 19.89 7.80 4.44
CA ILE A 39 18.56 7.83 5.07
C ILE A 39 18.25 6.42 5.61
N PRO A 40 17.61 6.27 6.78
CA PRO A 40 17.22 4.96 7.29
C PRO A 40 16.35 4.21 6.28
N ALA A 41 16.73 2.99 5.92
CA ALA A 41 16.03 2.21 4.89
C ALA A 41 14.56 1.94 5.28
N LEU A 42 14.30 1.79 6.58
CA LEU A 42 12.96 1.68 7.14
C LEU A 42 12.06 2.89 6.82
N LEU A 43 12.62 4.09 6.90
CA LEU A 43 11.91 5.34 6.63
C LEU A 43 11.48 5.40 5.16
N ILE A 44 12.40 5.07 4.26
CA ILE A 44 12.10 4.99 2.82
C ILE A 44 11.03 3.94 2.55
N TYR A 45 11.15 2.75 3.16
CA TYR A 45 10.16 1.69 3.03
C TYR A 45 8.76 2.12 3.48
N LEU A 46 8.66 2.74 4.66
CA LEU A 46 7.39 3.21 5.23
C LEU A 46 6.70 4.21 4.31
N PHE A 47 7.42 5.23 3.85
CA PHE A 47 6.86 6.25 2.96
C PHE A 47 6.49 5.68 1.59
N LEU A 48 7.30 4.77 1.03
CA LEU A 48 7.01 4.15 -0.26
C LEU A 48 5.78 3.24 -0.18
N ALA A 49 5.68 2.42 0.87
CA ALA A 49 4.51 1.56 1.13
C ALA A 49 3.24 2.41 1.27
N TRP A 50 3.31 3.48 2.07
CA TRP A 50 2.18 4.36 2.30
C TRP A 50 1.73 5.08 1.02
N ALA A 51 2.67 5.63 0.25
CA ALA A 51 2.40 6.27 -1.04
C ALA A 51 1.79 5.28 -2.05
N ALA A 52 2.26 4.04 -2.08
CA ALA A 52 1.69 3.00 -2.94
C ALA A 52 0.24 2.68 -2.57
N ILE A 53 -0.08 2.54 -1.28
CA ILE A 53 -1.45 2.30 -0.81
C ILE A 53 -2.35 3.46 -1.22
N ILE A 54 -1.95 4.71 -0.95
CA ILE A 54 -2.74 5.89 -1.32
C ILE A 54 -2.92 5.98 -2.84
N GLY A 55 -1.85 5.79 -3.60
CA GLY A 55 -1.87 5.85 -5.06
C GLY A 55 -2.82 4.83 -5.67
N VAL A 56 -2.77 3.58 -5.20
CA VAL A 56 -3.67 2.54 -5.69
C VAL A 56 -5.11 2.78 -5.22
N ALA A 57 -5.33 3.24 -3.98
CA ALA A 57 -6.67 3.60 -3.50
C ALA A 57 -7.29 4.73 -4.35
N ALA A 58 -6.54 5.80 -4.62
CA ALA A 58 -6.96 6.90 -5.48
C ALA A 58 -7.21 6.44 -6.93
N TRP A 59 -6.39 5.52 -7.45
CA TRP A 59 -6.59 4.93 -8.76
C TRP A 59 -7.88 4.08 -8.83
N ILE A 60 -8.16 3.27 -7.81
CA ILE A 60 -9.40 2.48 -7.74
C ILE A 60 -10.62 3.42 -7.71
N LEU A 61 -10.58 4.47 -6.89
CA LEU A 61 -11.68 5.43 -6.76
C LEU A 61 -11.91 6.26 -8.02
N SER A 62 -10.83 6.73 -8.66
CA SER A 62 -10.94 7.50 -9.91
C SER A 62 -11.48 6.65 -11.06
N ARG A 63 -11.09 5.38 -11.15
CA ARG A 63 -11.62 4.43 -12.15
C ARG A 63 -13.11 4.15 -12.01
N ASP A 64 -13.65 4.23 -10.80
CA ASP A 64 -15.08 4.09 -10.53
C ASP A 64 -15.86 5.36 -10.95
N ARG A 65 -15.27 6.54 -10.70
CA ARG A 65 -15.87 7.85 -11.02
C ARG A 65 -15.98 8.15 -12.52
N TYR A 66 -15.03 7.69 -13.33
CA TYR A 66 -14.99 7.95 -14.79
C TYR A 66 -15.97 7.09 -15.63
N ARG A 67 -16.77 6.22 -15.00
CA ARG A 67 -17.76 5.37 -15.68
C ARG A 67 -19.22 5.84 -15.53
N HIS A 68 -19.43 6.99 -14.90
CA HIS A 68 -20.71 7.71 -14.85
C HIS A 68 -20.63 8.93 -15.77
#